data_AF-A0A8J8W678-F1
#
_entry.id   AF-A0A8J8W678-F1
#
_cell.length_a   1.000
_cell.length_b   1.000
_cell.length_c   1.000
_cell.angle_alpha   90.00
_cell.angle_beta   90.00
_cell.angle_gamma   90.00
#
_symmetry.space_group_name_H-M   'P 1'
#
loop_
_entity.id
_entity.type
_entity.pdbx_description
1 polymer ?
#
loop_
_entity_poly.entity_id
_entity_poly.type
_entity_poly.pdbx_seq_one_letter_code
_entity_poly.pdbx_strand_id
1 'polypeptide(L)'
;MPHSYGLRAGTRYAFSRNFKEHGMIRMSTYMKTYRVGDIVDVKVNGAVQKGMPHKVYHGKTGVVYNVTKSSVGVLLYKRVNNRYLEKRINVRIEHVQHSRSREEFINRVKENALKKREAKEKGVHVHLKRQAVGPREGHFVSAAGNAPETVVPIPYDTHI
;
A
#
# COMPACT_ATOMS: atom_id res chain seq x y z
N MET A 1 8.28 -0.57 36.34
CA MET A 1 8.21 0.90 36.18
C MET A 1 6.92 1.25 35.45
N PRO A 2 6.08 2.18 35.93
CA PRO A 2 4.91 2.59 35.18
C PRO A 2 5.37 3.21 33.85
N HIS A 3 4.90 2.68 32.73
CA HIS A 3 5.20 3.25 31.42
C HIS A 3 4.55 4.64 31.29
N SER A 4 5.25 5.58 30.65
CA SER A 4 4.66 6.88 30.31
C SER A 4 3.77 6.74 29.07
N TYR A 5 2.48 7.05 29.20
CA TYR A 5 1.46 6.87 28.15
C TYR A 5 1.18 8.12 27.32
N GLY A 6 2.19 8.95 27.08
CA GLY A 6 2.05 10.15 26.25
C GLY A 6 1.59 9.84 24.81
N LEU A 7 1.00 10.83 24.13
CA LEU A 7 0.47 10.70 22.76
C LEU A 7 1.49 10.17 21.74
N ARG A 8 2.78 10.41 21.99
CA ARG A 8 3.92 9.99 21.15
C ARG A 8 4.84 8.97 21.84
N ALA A 9 4.38 8.34 22.92
CA ALA A 9 5.15 7.29 23.57
C ALA A 9 5.43 6.13 22.60
N GLY A 10 6.67 5.69 22.50
CA GLY A 10 7.08 4.58 21.63
C GLY A 10 7.12 4.90 20.14
N THR A 11 7.13 6.18 19.72
CA THR A 11 7.17 6.56 18.29
C THR A 11 8.57 6.95 17.79
N ARG A 12 9.65 6.55 18.49
CA ARG A 12 11.04 6.95 18.17
C ARG A 12 11.40 6.67 16.71
N TYR A 13 11.15 5.43 16.26
CA TYR A 13 11.42 5.02 14.88
C TYR A 13 10.21 5.15 13.96
N ALA A 14 8.99 5.01 14.50
CA ALA A 14 7.77 5.11 13.68
C ALA A 14 7.59 6.49 13.03
N PHE A 15 8.00 7.56 13.73
CA PHE A 15 7.86 8.93 13.25
C PHE A 15 9.19 9.56 12.81
N SER A 16 10.29 8.82 12.82
CA SER A 16 11.57 9.32 12.33
C SER A 16 11.52 9.54 10.82
N ARG A 17 12.32 10.50 10.34
CA ARG A 17 12.58 10.64 8.90
C ARG A 17 13.50 9.52 8.44
N ASN A 18 13.36 9.11 7.19
CA ASN A 18 14.25 8.11 6.61
C ASN A 18 15.66 8.68 6.45
N PHE A 19 16.64 7.77 6.35
CA PHE A 19 18.03 8.12 6.10
C PHE A 19 18.18 8.94 4.82
N LYS A 20 18.95 10.02 4.86
CA LYS A 20 19.15 10.99 3.75
C LYS A 20 17.86 11.62 3.17
N GLU A 21 16.72 11.53 3.88
CA GLU A 21 15.46 12.19 3.52
C GLU A 21 15.05 13.28 4.53
N HIS A 22 16.03 13.92 5.17
CA HIS A 22 15.78 15.03 6.10
C HIS A 22 15.68 16.36 5.34
N GLY A 23 15.06 17.37 5.96
CA GLY A 23 14.92 18.71 5.38
C GLY A 23 13.55 18.97 4.73
N MET A 24 13.55 19.80 3.69
CA MET A 24 12.34 20.30 3.03
C MET A 24 11.53 19.16 2.37
N ILE A 25 10.21 19.19 2.56
CA ILE A 25 9.30 18.21 1.95
C ILE A 25 9.15 18.56 0.46
N ARG A 26 9.15 17.54 -0.41
CA ARG A 26 8.93 17.72 -1.85
C ARG A 26 7.59 18.39 -2.12
N MET A 27 7.59 19.40 -3.00
CA MET A 27 6.39 20.16 -3.39
C MET A 27 5.27 19.29 -3.97
N SER A 28 5.62 18.15 -4.58
CA SER A 28 4.64 17.17 -5.06
C SER A 28 3.71 16.65 -3.97
N THR A 29 4.10 16.70 -2.70
CA THR A 29 3.22 16.32 -1.57
C THR A 29 2.07 17.30 -1.42
N TYR A 30 2.34 18.59 -1.58
CA TYR A 30 1.36 19.67 -1.41
C TYR A 30 0.44 19.84 -2.62
N MET A 31 0.92 19.53 -3.82
CA MET A 31 0.15 19.66 -5.06
C MET A 31 -0.80 18.48 -5.34
N LYS A 32 -0.76 17.43 -4.51
CA LYS A 32 -1.71 16.31 -4.65
C LYS A 32 -3.12 16.77 -4.31
N THR A 33 -4.04 16.52 -5.23
CA THR A 33 -5.46 16.79 -5.05
C THR A 33 -6.13 15.60 -4.37
N TYR A 34 -6.96 15.88 -3.36
CA TYR A 34 -7.75 14.86 -2.66
C TYR A 34 -9.22 15.23 -2.79
N ARG A 35 -10.06 14.23 -3.04
CA ARG A 35 -11.51 14.36 -3.15
C ARG A 35 -12.19 13.45 -2.14
N VAL A 36 -13.44 13.78 -1.84
CA VAL A 36 -14.29 12.93 -0.99
C VAL A 36 -14.50 11.58 -1.69
N GLY A 37 -14.31 10.49 -0.95
CA GLY A 37 -14.37 9.12 -1.46
C GLY A 37 -13.03 8.53 -1.90
N ASP A 38 -11.95 9.32 -1.96
CA ASP A 38 -10.63 8.80 -2.27
C ASP A 38 -10.12 7.88 -1.14
N ILE A 39 -9.42 6.81 -1.54
CA ILE A 39 -8.79 5.88 -0.61
C ILE A 39 -7.37 6.34 -0.34
N VAL A 40 -7.07 6.59 0.93
CA VAL A 40 -5.81 7.17 1.36
C VAL A 40 -5.15 6.37 2.47
N ASP A 41 -3.83 6.32 2.41
CA ASP A 41 -2.96 5.72 3.41
C ASP A 41 -2.42 6.82 4.35
N VAL A 42 -2.49 6.57 5.65
CA VAL A 42 -2.01 7.49 6.68
C VAL A 42 -0.58 7.12 7.05
N LYS A 43 0.39 7.94 6.62
CA LYS A 43 1.82 7.77 6.91
C LYS A 43 2.38 9.05 7.53
N VAL A 44 2.69 9.00 8.82
CA VAL A 44 3.19 10.14 9.58
C VAL A 44 4.52 10.62 9.02
N ASN A 45 4.66 11.94 8.94
CA ASN A 45 5.90 12.61 8.57
C ASN A 45 6.40 13.43 9.77
N GLY A 46 7.49 12.99 10.41
CA GLY A 46 8.02 13.65 11.62
C GLY A 46 8.50 15.09 11.44
N ALA A 47 8.73 15.54 10.20
CA ALA A 47 9.15 16.92 9.92
C ALA A 47 8.03 17.94 10.15
N VAL A 48 6.75 17.52 10.09
CA VAL A 48 5.59 18.37 10.32
C VAL A 48 4.85 17.86 11.56
N GLN A 49 4.74 18.69 12.59
CA GLN A 49 4.11 18.31 13.86
C GLN A 49 2.60 18.63 13.88
N LYS A 50 2.16 19.63 13.10
CA LYS A 50 0.75 20.06 13.03
C LYS A 50 -0.10 19.03 12.28
N GLY A 51 -1.31 18.75 12.76
CA GLY A 51 -2.23 17.80 12.13
C GLY A 51 -1.70 16.36 12.08
N MET A 52 -0.72 16.03 12.93
CA MET A 52 -0.13 14.70 13.03
C MET A 52 -1.15 13.72 13.63
N PRO A 53 -1.39 12.57 12.97
CA PRO A 53 -2.30 11.56 13.50
C PRO A 53 -1.65 10.78 14.65
N HIS A 54 -2.48 10.24 15.53
CA HIS A 54 -2.02 9.37 16.62
C HIS A 54 -1.38 8.07 16.06
N LYS A 55 -0.37 7.53 16.76
CA LYS A 55 0.41 6.35 16.34
C LYS A 55 -0.42 5.13 15.93
N VAL A 56 -1.61 4.97 16.51
CA VAL A 56 -2.55 3.88 16.18
C VAL A 56 -3.03 3.92 14.72
N TYR A 57 -3.06 5.10 14.11
CA TYR A 57 -3.49 5.28 12.72
C TYR A 57 -2.33 5.26 11.73
N HIS A 58 -1.08 5.16 12.21
CA HIS A 58 0.07 5.06 11.33
C HIS A 58 0.02 3.73 10.54
N GLY A 59 0.16 3.80 9.22
CA GLY A 59 0.07 2.64 8.33
C GLY A 59 -1.35 2.11 8.15
N LYS A 60 -2.38 2.89 8.50
CA LYS A 60 -3.79 2.53 8.27
C LYS A 60 -4.32 3.22 7.01
N THR A 61 -5.17 2.51 6.30
CA THR A 61 -5.87 3.00 5.11
C THR A 61 -7.30 3.39 5.47
N GLY A 62 -7.76 4.51 4.94
CA GLY A 62 -9.10 5.03 5.19
C GLY A 62 -9.68 5.71 3.95
N VAL A 63 -10.89 6.24 4.12
CA VAL A 63 -11.62 6.95 3.06
C VAL A 63 -11.73 8.42 3.44
N VAL A 64 -11.50 9.31 2.48
CA VAL A 64 -11.68 10.75 2.68
C VAL A 64 -13.18 11.07 2.81
N TYR A 65 -13.59 11.68 3.92
CA TYR A 65 -14.97 12.13 4.13
C TYR A 65 -15.12 13.66 4.01
N ASN A 66 -14.05 14.42 4.25
CA ASN A 66 -14.06 15.88 4.19
C ASN A 66 -12.72 16.42 3.68
N VAL A 67 -12.73 17.57 3.03
CA VAL A 67 -11.53 18.25 2.53
C VAL A 67 -11.54 19.70 3.02
N THR A 68 -10.41 20.15 3.56
CA THR A 68 -10.23 21.52 4.07
C THR A 68 -9.00 22.16 3.43
N LYS A 69 -8.74 23.45 3.72
CA LYS A 69 -7.63 24.22 3.14
C LYS A 69 -6.26 23.53 3.20
N SER A 70 -5.94 22.84 4.30
CA SER A 70 -4.61 22.25 4.52
C SER A 70 -4.65 20.79 5.01
N SER A 71 -5.84 20.24 5.20
CA SER A 71 -6.04 18.94 5.84
C SER A 71 -7.19 18.18 5.20
N VAL A 72 -7.14 16.87 5.37
CA VAL A 72 -8.13 15.94 4.88
C VAL A 72 -8.74 15.21 6.08
N GLY A 73 -10.06 15.13 6.10
CA GLY A 73 -10.80 14.30 7.05
C GLY A 73 -10.82 12.87 6.56
N VAL A 74 -10.22 11.94 7.32
CA VAL A 74 -10.13 10.53 6.98
C VAL A 74 -10.99 9.71 7.94
N LEU A 75 -11.82 8.85 7.37
CA LEU A 75 -12.63 7.86 8.07
C LEU A 75 -11.87 6.52 8.08
N LEU A 76 -11.62 5.99 9.28
CA LEU A 76 -10.90 4.75 9.53
C LEU A 76 -11.66 3.85 10.51
N TYR A 77 -11.52 2.54 10.35
CA TYR A 77 -11.99 1.58 11.35
C TYR A 77 -10.87 1.24 12.34
N LYS A 78 -11.12 1.50 13.61
CA LYS A 78 -10.24 1.09 14.71
C LYS A 78 -10.91 -0.04 15.49
N ARG A 79 -10.19 -1.15 15.67
CA ARG A 79 -10.59 -2.19 16.62
C ARG A 79 -10.48 -1.66 18.04
N VAL A 80 -11.57 -1.71 18.79
CA VAL A 80 -11.62 -1.40 20.23
C VAL A 80 -12.23 -2.61 20.91
N ASN A 81 -11.39 -3.35 21.64
CA ASN A 81 -11.73 -4.63 22.25
C ASN A 81 -12.30 -5.64 21.22
N ASN A 82 -13.59 -5.93 21.32
CA ASN A 82 -14.31 -6.92 20.51
C ASN A 82 -14.96 -6.34 19.24
N ARG A 83 -14.98 -5.03 19.03
CA ARG A 83 -15.71 -4.40 17.92
C ARG A 83 -14.87 -3.40 17.13
N TYR A 84 -15.27 -3.16 15.89
CA TYR A 84 -14.73 -2.09 15.06
C TYR A 84 -15.55 -0.82 15.24
N LEU A 85 -14.85 0.28 15.51
CA LEU A 85 -15.44 1.60 15.60
C LEU A 85 -14.98 2.45 14.44
N GLU A 86 -15.93 3.13 13.82
CA GLU A 86 -15.62 4.22 12.90
C GLU A 86 -14.96 5.36 13.68
N LYS A 87 -13.83 5.83 13.16
CA LYS A 87 -13.07 6.97 13.68
C LYS A 87 -12.85 7.96 12.55
N ARG A 88 -13.27 9.20 12.80
CA ARG A 88 -13.03 10.34 11.91
C ARG A 88 -11.86 11.13 12.48
N ILE A 89 -10.82 11.31 11.68
CA ILE A 89 -9.62 12.05 12.06
C ILE A 89 -9.33 13.15 11.04
N ASN A 90 -8.87 14.30 11.52
CA ASN A 90 -8.41 15.39 10.67
C ASN A 90 -6.89 15.30 10.57
N VAL A 91 -6.39 15.07 9.36
CA VAL A 91 -4.97 14.81 9.11
C VAL A 91 -4.45 15.76 8.05
N ARG A 92 -3.29 16.33 8.28
CA ARG A 92 -2.62 17.20 7.30
C ARG A 92 -2.12 16.42 6.09
N ILE A 93 -2.08 17.08 4.93
CA ILE A 93 -1.75 16.46 3.64
C ILE A 93 -0.36 15.81 3.65
N GLU A 94 0.59 16.34 4.41
CA GLU A 94 1.95 15.80 4.56
C GLU A 94 1.99 14.39 5.18
N HIS A 95 0.90 13.98 5.82
CA HIS A 95 0.76 12.67 6.46
C HIS A 95 -0.16 11.70 5.71
N VAL A 96 -0.64 12.11 4.52
CA VAL A 96 -1.63 11.35 3.74
C VAL A 96 -1.05 11.04 2.36
N GLN A 97 -1.25 9.81 1.89
CA GLN A 97 -0.83 9.37 0.56
C GLN A 97 -1.99 8.68 -0.15
N HIS A 98 -2.07 8.79 -1.47
CA HIS A 98 -3.05 8.03 -2.25
C HIS A 98 -2.71 6.55 -2.22
N SER A 99 -3.71 5.68 -2.03
CA SER A 99 -3.48 4.24 -2.02
C SER A 99 -3.41 3.67 -3.44
N ARG A 100 -2.29 3.01 -3.76
CA ARG A 100 -2.06 2.36 -5.07
C ARG A 100 -2.99 1.17 -5.31
N SER A 101 -3.54 0.58 -4.24
CA SER A 101 -4.51 -0.53 -4.33
C SER A 101 -5.75 -0.17 -5.16
N ARG A 102 -6.22 1.08 -5.07
CA ARG A 102 -7.38 1.56 -5.81
C ARG A 102 -7.05 1.85 -7.27
N GLU A 103 -5.83 2.31 -7.54
CA GLU A 103 -5.35 2.63 -8.88
C GLU A 103 -5.35 1.39 -9.78
N GLU A 104 -4.77 0.27 -9.31
CA GLU A 104 -4.78 -1.01 -10.03
C GLU A 104 -6.21 -1.49 -10.32
N PHE A 105 -7.10 -1.38 -9.32
CA PHE A 105 -8.50 -1.75 -9.49
C PHE A 105 -9.18 -0.90 -10.58
N ILE A 106 -9.00 0.41 -10.58
CA ILE A 106 -9.60 1.32 -11.57
C ILE A 106 -9.08 1.00 -12.99
N ASN A 107 -7.77 0.78 -13.13
CA ASN A 107 -7.17 0.42 -14.41
C ASN A 107 -7.77 -0.89 -14.95
N ARG A 108 -7.88 -1.90 -14.10
CA ARG A 108 -8.52 -3.18 -14.46
C ARG A 108 -10.00 -3.05 -14.81
N VAL A 109 -10.75 -2.18 -14.12
CA VAL A 109 -12.16 -1.92 -14.47
C VAL A 109 -12.28 -1.35 -15.88
N LYS A 110 -11.42 -0.39 -16.24
CA LYS A 110 -11.37 0.21 -17.58
C LYS A 110 -10.98 -0.83 -18.63
N GLU A 111 -9.92 -1.59 -18.39
CA GLU A 111 -9.48 -2.66 -19.29
C GLU A 111 -10.56 -3.72 -19.52
N ASN A 112 -11.23 -4.15 -18.45
CA ASN A 112 -12.31 -5.13 -18.54
C ASN A 112 -13.51 -4.59 -19.34
N ALA A 113 -13.82 -3.30 -19.21
CA ALA A 113 -14.88 -2.68 -20.00
C ALA A 113 -14.54 -2.65 -21.50
N LEU A 114 -13.29 -2.34 -21.84
CA LEU A 114 -12.80 -2.37 -23.23
C LEU A 114 -12.87 -3.79 -23.80
N LYS A 115 -12.30 -4.78 -23.09
CA LYS A 115 -12.35 -6.20 -23.49
C LYS A 115 -13.78 -6.70 -23.66
N LYS A 116 -14.70 -6.30 -22.78
CA LYS A 116 -16.12 -6.68 -22.88
C LYS A 116 -16.78 -6.09 -24.13
N ARG A 117 -16.47 -4.84 -24.49
CA ARG A 117 -16.99 -4.19 -25.70
C ARG A 117 -16.46 -4.89 -26.96
N GLU A 118 -15.15 -5.11 -27.03
CA GLU A 118 -14.51 -5.80 -28.17
C GLU A 118 -15.02 -7.24 -28.34
N ALA A 119 -15.21 -7.95 -27.23
CA ALA A 119 -15.78 -9.30 -27.24
C ALA A 119 -17.21 -9.32 -27.81
N LYS A 120 -18.02 -8.32 -27.46
CA LYS A 120 -19.39 -8.17 -27.96
C LYS A 120 -19.40 -7.87 -29.46
N GLU A 121 -18.50 -7.02 -29.95
CA GLU A 121 -18.36 -6.69 -31.37
C GLU A 121 -17.90 -7.90 -32.20
N LYS A 122 -16.99 -8.72 -31.66
CA LYS A 122 -16.48 -9.93 -32.33
C LYS A 122 -17.38 -11.16 -32.14
N GLY A 123 -18.36 -11.11 -31.24
CA GLY A 123 -19.21 -12.25 -30.90
C GLY A 123 -18.50 -13.38 -30.12
N VAL A 124 -17.34 -13.10 -29.52
CA VAL A 124 -16.53 -14.09 -28.78
C VAL A 124 -16.82 -13.98 -27.28
N HIS A 125 -16.85 -15.10 -26.57
CA HIS A 125 -16.94 -15.11 -25.11
C HIS A 125 -15.57 -14.83 -24.46
N VAL A 126 -15.52 -13.93 -23.47
CA VAL A 126 -14.28 -13.60 -22.74
C VAL A 126 -14.49 -13.75 -21.22
N HIS A 127 -13.58 -14.49 -20.58
CA HIS A 127 -13.53 -14.61 -19.12
C HIS A 127 -12.83 -13.39 -18.48
N LEU A 128 -13.57 -12.57 -17.75
CA LEU A 128 -13.07 -11.33 -17.11
C LEU A 128 -12.65 -11.50 -15.63
N LYS A 129 -13.00 -12.64 -15.02
CA LYS A 129 -12.63 -12.94 -13.63
C LYS A 129 -11.17 -13.37 -13.57
N ARG A 130 -10.46 -12.92 -12.55
CA ARG A 130 -9.09 -13.37 -12.27
C ARG A 130 -9.11 -14.84 -11.85
N GLN A 131 -8.11 -15.59 -12.29
CA GLN A 131 -7.85 -16.96 -11.84
C GLN A 131 -6.62 -16.96 -10.94
N ALA A 132 -6.57 -17.89 -9.99
CA ALA A 132 -5.35 -18.16 -9.25
C ALA A 132 -4.31 -18.81 -10.19
N VAL A 133 -3.04 -18.81 -9.76
CA VAL A 133 -1.98 -19.52 -10.48
C VAL A 133 -2.33 -21.00 -10.50
N GLY A 134 -2.51 -21.55 -11.71
CA GLY A 134 -2.77 -22.97 -11.91
C GLY A 134 -1.49 -23.82 -11.80
N PRO A 135 -1.62 -25.15 -11.87
CA PRO A 135 -0.46 -26.03 -12.03
C PRO A 135 0.32 -25.64 -13.30
N ARG A 136 1.65 -25.80 -13.26
CA ARG A 136 2.48 -25.58 -14.46
C ARG A 136 2.06 -26.57 -15.54
N GLU A 137 1.92 -26.07 -16.76
CA GLU A 137 1.66 -26.93 -17.91
C GLU A 137 2.88 -27.81 -18.20
N GLY A 138 2.62 -28.99 -18.76
CA GLY A 138 3.67 -29.85 -19.27
C GLY A 138 4.41 -29.14 -20.39
N HIS A 139 5.74 -29.12 -20.32
CA HIS A 139 6.59 -28.58 -21.38
C HIS A 139 7.79 -29.49 -21.58
N PHE A 140 8.36 -29.44 -22.78
CA PHE A 140 9.58 -30.17 -23.12
C PHE A 140 10.81 -29.33 -22.81
N VAL A 141 11.79 -29.93 -22.16
CA VAL A 141 13.11 -29.35 -21.93
C VAL A 141 14.09 -30.04 -22.86
N SER A 142 14.69 -29.29 -23.78
CA SER A 142 15.70 -29.81 -24.71
C SER A 142 17.05 -29.96 -24.02
N ALA A 143 17.75 -31.05 -24.30
CA ALA A 143 19.13 -31.29 -23.86
C ALA A 143 20.19 -30.70 -24.81
N ALA A 144 19.78 -30.19 -25.99
CA ALA A 144 20.71 -29.59 -26.95
C ALA A 144 21.28 -28.27 -26.39
N GLY A 145 22.59 -28.22 -26.12
CA GLY A 145 23.24 -27.06 -25.49
C GLY A 145 22.89 -26.85 -24.01
N ASN A 146 22.17 -27.80 -23.39
CA ASN A 146 21.77 -27.78 -21.98
C ASN A 146 21.90 -29.19 -21.39
N ALA A 147 23.12 -29.72 -21.44
CA ALA A 147 23.42 -31.03 -20.86
C ALA A 147 23.24 -30.98 -19.34
N PRO A 148 22.61 -32.00 -18.72
CA PRO A 148 22.42 -32.03 -17.28
C PRO A 148 23.79 -32.13 -16.58
N GLU A 149 24.06 -31.19 -15.68
CA GLU A 149 25.25 -31.21 -14.83
C GLU A 149 24.99 -32.06 -13.58
N THR A 150 25.89 -33.02 -13.31
CA THR A 150 25.81 -33.82 -12.10
C THR A 150 26.48 -33.06 -10.96
N VAL A 151 25.69 -32.73 -9.93
CA VAL A 151 26.18 -32.01 -8.74
C VAL A 151 26.45 -33.01 -7.60
N VAL A 152 27.56 -32.83 -6.89
CA VAL A 152 27.94 -33.67 -5.73
C VAL A 152 27.86 -32.88 -4.42
N PRO A 153 27.54 -33.52 -3.28
CA PRO A 153 27.56 -32.85 -1.98
C PRO A 153 28.96 -32.31 -1.66
N ILE A 154 29.01 -31.09 -1.15
CA ILE A 154 30.25 -30.41 -0.77
C ILE A 154 30.73 -30.98 0.59
N PRO A 155 32.04 -31.21 0.78
CA PRO A 155 32.59 -31.66 2.05
C PRO A 155 32.38 -30.62 3.17
N TYR A 156 32.38 -31.10 4.41
CA TYR A 156 32.33 -30.24 5.59
C TYR A 156 33.56 -29.33 5.64
N ASP A 157 33.34 -28.05 5.91
CA ASP A 157 34.37 -27.01 5.99
C ASP A 157 34.21 -26.21 7.28
N THR A 158 35.34 -25.85 7.90
CA THR A 158 35.43 -25.10 9.15
C THR A 158 35.82 -23.64 8.94
N HIS A 159 35.86 -23.13 7.71
CA HIS A 159 36.16 -21.71 7.45
C HIS A 159 35.18 -20.79 8.20
N ILE A 160 35.76 -20.02 9.14
CA ILE A 160 35.14 -18.98 9.97
C ILE A 160 35.50 -17.61 9.41
#